data_AF-A0A840EYC4-F1
#
_entry.id   AF-A0A840EYC4-F1
#
_cell.length_a   1.000
_cell.length_b   1.000
_cell.length_c   1.000
_cell.angle_alpha   90.00
_cell.angle_beta   90.00
_cell.angle_gamma   90.00
#
_symmetry.space_group_name_H-M   'P 1'
#
loop_
_entity.id
_entity.type
_entity.pdbx_description
1 polymer ?
#
loop_
_entity_poly.entity_id
_entity_poly.type
_entity_poly.pdbx_seq_one_letter_code
_entity_poly.pdbx_strand_id
1 'polypeptide(L)'
;MAADDDEGTPRAGVFRPSRFCWDGLDKHAAERLWDELVRWVQWFRHRYEVLEKVPPCWYRHPRMVEELTALMTAHRAAYTQLHAVGRTGLPYWSDMAAWHAYYLRPFLAATADMSTRSCSAHQCKLIVFDEQPLPADLGEWIDNDLAARREPTPEPEPDPGPESTGAAEPAIAPSQMYDLVAAGKARTADVDAGEPEGWFNLDGRWWSLDTDTTMFVPESSA
;
A
#
# COMPACT_ATOMS: atom_id res chain seq x y z
N MET A 1 35.73 -10.57 26.28
CA MET A 1 35.70 -9.26 25.60
C MET A 1 34.53 -9.32 24.64
N ALA A 2 33.63 -8.36 24.79
CA ALA A 2 32.25 -8.41 24.36
C ALA A 2 32.09 -8.53 22.84
N ALA A 3 31.00 -9.21 22.46
CA ALA A 3 30.36 -9.06 21.18
C ALA A 3 29.88 -7.60 21.05
N ASP A 4 30.16 -6.97 19.92
CA ASP A 4 29.36 -5.84 19.47
C ASP A 4 28.47 -6.38 18.36
N ASP A 5 27.25 -6.68 18.76
CA ASP A 5 26.10 -6.82 17.89
C ASP A 5 25.88 -5.45 17.23
N ASP A 6 26.28 -5.34 15.95
CA ASP A 6 25.95 -4.22 15.07
C ASP A 6 24.45 -4.30 14.74
N GLU A 7 23.63 -3.92 15.71
CA GLU A 7 22.19 -3.82 15.61
C GLU A 7 21.87 -2.61 14.73
N GLY A 8 21.81 -2.87 13.42
CA GLY A 8 21.66 -1.87 12.38
C GLY A 8 20.46 -0.95 12.59
N THR A 9 20.76 0.29 12.98
CA THR A 9 19.89 1.46 12.87
C THR A 9 19.17 1.46 11.51
N PRO A 10 17.83 1.54 11.45
CA PRO A 10 17.11 1.51 10.18
C PRO A 10 17.47 2.74 9.35
N ARG A 11 18.24 2.53 8.28
CA ARG A 11 18.51 3.58 7.29
C ARG A 11 17.21 4.01 6.64
N ALA A 12 16.97 5.31 6.57
CA ALA A 12 15.91 5.89 5.77
C ALA A 12 15.96 5.36 4.32
N GLY A 13 14.83 4.85 3.82
CA GLY A 13 14.56 4.77 2.38
C GLY A 13 14.69 3.41 1.67
N VAL A 14 14.57 2.26 2.35
CA VAL A 14 14.45 0.99 1.61
C VAL A 14 13.05 0.85 1.01
N PHE A 15 12.94 0.89 -0.32
CA PHE A 15 11.70 0.56 -1.02
C PHE A 15 11.27 -0.88 -0.67
N ARG A 16 10.10 -1.02 -0.06
CA ARG A 16 9.49 -2.33 0.23
C ARG A 16 8.30 -2.54 -0.71
N PRO A 17 8.46 -3.29 -1.82
CA PRO A 17 7.37 -3.49 -2.75
C PRO A 17 6.18 -4.14 -2.05
N SER A 18 4.98 -3.66 -2.36
CA SER A 18 3.75 -4.30 -1.86
C SER A 18 3.60 -5.70 -2.47
N ARG A 19 2.79 -6.58 -1.83
CA ARG A 19 2.47 -7.91 -2.39
C ARG A 19 1.76 -7.91 -3.76
N PHE A 20 1.41 -6.71 -4.25
CA PHE A 20 0.76 -6.48 -5.54
C PHE A 20 1.73 -5.99 -6.62
N CYS A 21 3.00 -5.77 -6.29
CA CYS A 21 4.03 -5.33 -7.23
C CYS A 21 4.59 -6.52 -7.99
N TRP A 22 4.10 -6.75 -9.22
CA TRP A 22 4.44 -7.92 -10.04
C TRP A 22 5.94 -8.12 -10.26
N ASP A 23 6.69 -7.03 -10.48
CA ASP A 23 8.14 -7.04 -10.71
C ASP A 23 8.93 -7.64 -9.53
N GLY A 24 8.43 -7.49 -8.31
CA GLY A 24 9.08 -7.98 -7.09
C GLY A 24 8.62 -9.36 -6.61
N LEU A 25 7.74 -10.06 -7.33
CA LEU A 25 7.15 -11.31 -6.84
C LEU A 25 8.02 -12.53 -7.15
N ASP A 26 8.17 -13.40 -6.14
CA ASP A 26 8.57 -14.78 -6.39
C ASP A 26 7.45 -15.57 -7.06
N LYS A 27 7.78 -16.78 -7.54
CA LYS A 27 6.84 -17.67 -8.25
C LYS A 27 5.55 -17.93 -7.47
N HIS A 28 5.64 -18.17 -6.16
CA HIS A 28 4.50 -18.56 -5.36
C HIS A 28 3.63 -17.35 -5.00
N ALA A 29 4.24 -16.20 -4.75
CA ALA A 29 3.53 -14.93 -4.58
C ALA A 29 2.80 -14.52 -5.87
N ALA A 30 3.45 -14.66 -7.03
CA ALA A 30 2.83 -14.39 -8.33
C ALA A 30 1.65 -15.33 -8.61
N GLU A 31 1.77 -16.63 -8.32
CA GLU A 31 0.69 -17.61 -8.44
C GLU A 31 -0.55 -17.19 -7.63
N ARG A 32 -0.36 -16.83 -6.36
CA ARG A 32 -1.47 -16.36 -5.51
C ARG A 32 -2.11 -15.09 -6.04
N LEU A 33 -1.30 -14.13 -6.51
CA LEU A 33 -1.83 -12.89 -7.05
C LEU A 33 -2.60 -13.11 -8.35
N TRP A 34 -2.11 -14.00 -9.23
CA TRP A 34 -2.83 -14.38 -10.45
C TRP A 34 -4.20 -14.97 -10.13
N ASP A 35 -4.27 -15.89 -9.18
CA ASP A 35 -5.51 -16.50 -8.73
C ASP A 35 -6.52 -15.47 -8.19
N GLU A 36 -6.04 -14.54 -7.36
CA GLU A 36 -6.83 -13.44 -6.83
C GLU A 36 -7.34 -12.53 -7.95
N LEU A 37 -6.47 -12.14 -8.87
CA LEU A 37 -6.78 -11.23 -9.96
C LEU A 37 -7.75 -11.84 -10.95
N VAL A 38 -7.54 -13.09 -11.39
CA VAL A 38 -8.41 -13.77 -12.36
C VAL A 38 -9.84 -13.87 -11.82
N ARG A 39 -10.01 -14.29 -10.57
CA ARG A 39 -11.34 -14.37 -9.93
C ARG A 39 -12.02 -13.01 -9.85
N TRP A 40 -11.28 -11.99 -9.44
CA TRP A 40 -11.83 -10.64 -9.34
C TRP A 40 -12.18 -10.04 -10.71
N VAL A 41 -11.31 -10.19 -11.71
CA VAL A 41 -11.55 -9.70 -13.07
C VAL A 41 -12.75 -10.41 -13.70
N GLN A 42 -12.93 -11.71 -13.47
CA GLN A 42 -14.12 -12.42 -13.93
C GLN A 42 -15.40 -11.81 -13.33
N TRP A 43 -15.45 -11.64 -12.01
CA TRP A 43 -16.56 -10.96 -11.34
C TRP A 43 -16.78 -9.55 -11.90
N PHE A 44 -15.71 -8.76 -12.02
CA PHE A 44 -15.76 -7.37 -12.48
C PHE A 44 -16.32 -7.24 -13.89
N ARG A 45 -15.82 -8.06 -14.82
CA ARG A 45 -16.26 -8.11 -16.21
C ARG A 45 -17.76 -8.38 -16.34
N HIS A 46 -18.28 -9.30 -15.52
CA HIS A 46 -19.71 -9.61 -15.51
C HIS A 46 -20.55 -8.56 -14.78
N ARG A 47 -20.10 -8.11 -13.61
CA ARG A 47 -20.86 -7.19 -12.73
C ARG A 47 -21.03 -5.80 -13.33
N TYR A 48 -20.03 -5.32 -14.05
CA TYR A 48 -20.03 -3.98 -14.67
C TYR A 48 -20.28 -4.02 -16.18
N GLU A 49 -20.52 -5.19 -16.76
CA GLU A 49 -20.82 -5.36 -18.20
C GLU A 49 -19.74 -4.80 -19.14
N VAL A 50 -18.47 -4.88 -18.73
CA VAL A 50 -17.32 -4.25 -19.42
C VAL A 50 -16.56 -5.20 -20.34
N LEU A 51 -17.24 -6.21 -20.90
CA LEU A 51 -16.61 -7.27 -21.70
C LEU A 51 -15.83 -6.75 -22.93
N GLU A 52 -16.28 -5.63 -23.51
CA GLU A 52 -15.62 -4.97 -24.64
C GLU A 52 -14.39 -4.15 -24.23
N LYS A 53 -14.37 -3.62 -23.00
CA LYS A 53 -13.26 -2.81 -22.49
C LYS A 53 -12.14 -3.68 -21.91
N VAL A 54 -12.52 -4.81 -21.32
CA VAL A 54 -11.63 -5.82 -20.77
C VAL A 54 -11.83 -7.12 -21.55
N PRO A 55 -11.07 -7.35 -22.64
CA PRO A 55 -11.26 -8.50 -23.51
C PRO A 55 -10.84 -9.81 -22.82
N PRO A 56 -11.26 -10.99 -23.31
CA PRO A 56 -10.87 -12.28 -22.73
C PRO A 56 -9.36 -12.53 -22.66
N CYS A 57 -8.58 -11.88 -23.54
CA CYS A 57 -7.13 -11.97 -23.55
C CYS A 57 -6.42 -10.97 -22.63
N TRP A 58 -7.13 -10.25 -21.74
CA TRP A 58 -6.57 -9.19 -20.88
C TRP A 58 -5.25 -9.58 -20.19
N TYR A 59 -5.11 -10.84 -19.75
CA TYR A 59 -3.93 -11.36 -19.06
C TYR A 59 -2.66 -11.36 -19.93
N ARG A 60 -2.82 -11.25 -21.26
CA ARG A 60 -1.69 -11.12 -22.19
C ARG A 60 -1.17 -9.69 -22.25
N HIS A 61 -1.92 -8.70 -21.80
CA HIS A 61 -1.58 -7.28 -21.88
C HIS A 61 -0.95 -6.81 -20.55
N PRO A 62 0.38 -6.65 -20.43
CA PRO A 62 1.03 -6.38 -19.15
C PRO A 62 0.53 -5.10 -18.48
N ARG A 63 0.36 -4.02 -19.25
CA ARG A 63 -0.25 -2.77 -18.75
C ARG A 63 -1.64 -2.99 -18.16
N MET A 64 -2.48 -3.80 -18.82
CA MET A 64 -3.83 -4.10 -18.32
C MET A 64 -3.78 -4.93 -17.02
N VAL A 65 -2.80 -5.84 -16.89
CA VAL A 65 -2.59 -6.61 -15.66
C VAL A 65 -2.27 -5.68 -14.49
N GLU A 66 -1.35 -4.71 -14.67
CA GLU A 66 -1.02 -3.71 -13.65
C GLU A 66 -2.24 -2.85 -13.27
N GLU A 67 -2.94 -2.30 -14.27
CA GLU A 67 -4.10 -1.42 -14.06
C GLU A 67 -5.27 -2.15 -13.38
N LEU A 68 -5.56 -3.40 -13.79
CA LEU A 68 -6.57 -4.22 -13.13
C LEU A 68 -6.16 -4.62 -11.72
N THR A 69 -4.87 -4.85 -11.48
CA THR A 69 -4.36 -5.13 -10.12
C THR A 69 -4.59 -3.90 -9.23
N ALA A 70 -4.21 -2.71 -9.66
CA ALA A 70 -4.44 -1.47 -8.94
C ALA A 70 -5.95 -1.20 -8.69
N LEU A 71 -6.80 -1.44 -9.69
CA LEU A 71 -8.23 -1.27 -9.55
C LEU A 71 -8.85 -2.26 -8.54
N MET A 72 -8.40 -3.52 -8.57
CA MET A 72 -8.80 -4.56 -7.62
C MET A 72 -8.39 -4.21 -6.18
N THR A 73 -7.15 -3.74 -5.97
CA THR A 73 -6.66 -3.40 -4.64
C THR A 73 -7.40 -2.19 -4.07
N ALA A 74 -7.65 -1.17 -4.88
CA ALA A 74 -8.49 -0.04 -4.51
C ALA A 74 -9.93 -0.47 -4.18
N HIS A 75 -10.49 -1.42 -4.94
CA HIS A 75 -11.82 -1.96 -4.65
C HIS A 75 -11.83 -2.66 -3.30
N ARG A 76 -10.85 -3.53 -3.03
CA ARG A 76 -10.78 -4.23 -1.75
C ARG A 76 -10.60 -3.27 -0.59
N ALA A 77 -9.75 -2.24 -0.72
CA ALA A 77 -9.61 -1.21 0.30
C ALA A 77 -10.94 -0.51 0.57
N ALA A 78 -11.63 -0.05 -0.47
CA ALA A 78 -12.92 0.62 -0.32
C ALA A 78 -14.02 -0.26 0.30
N TYR A 79 -13.94 -1.59 0.12
CA TYR A 79 -14.95 -2.56 0.58
C TYR A 79 -14.56 -3.38 1.83
N THR A 80 -13.37 -3.17 2.42
CA THR A 80 -12.93 -3.91 3.61
C THR A 80 -13.32 -3.17 4.89
N GLN A 81 -14.24 -3.75 5.68
CA GLN A 81 -14.89 -3.12 6.85
C GLN A 81 -13.94 -2.54 7.91
N LEU A 82 -12.65 -2.89 7.90
CA LEU A 82 -11.65 -2.27 8.78
C LEU A 82 -11.54 -0.74 8.61
N HIS A 83 -11.98 -0.14 7.49
CA HIS A 83 -12.08 1.32 7.39
C HIS A 83 -13.44 1.90 7.81
N ALA A 84 -14.45 1.07 8.07
CA ALA A 84 -15.78 1.50 8.49
C ALA A 84 -15.89 1.72 10.02
N VAL A 85 -15.05 1.04 10.80
CA VAL A 85 -15.02 1.16 12.26
C VAL A 85 -13.63 1.66 12.66
N GLY A 86 -13.51 2.95 13.00
CA GLY A 86 -12.25 3.48 13.56
C GLY A 86 -11.68 4.75 12.92
N ARG A 87 -12.31 5.38 11.92
CA ARG A 87 -11.85 6.69 11.41
C ARG A 87 -12.77 7.86 11.70
N THR A 88 -14.08 7.67 11.83
CA THR A 88 -15.02 8.80 11.90
C THR A 88 -16.30 8.57 12.71
N GLY A 89 -16.50 7.40 13.34
CA GLY A 89 -17.78 7.07 14.01
C GLY A 89 -19.01 7.15 13.09
N LEU A 90 -18.81 7.22 11.77
CA LEU A 90 -19.90 7.37 10.81
C LEU A 90 -20.40 6.00 10.36
N PRO A 91 -21.71 5.73 10.43
CA PRO A 91 -22.29 4.46 9.95
C PRO A 91 -22.20 4.30 8.42
N TYR A 92 -21.68 5.32 7.70
CA TYR A 92 -21.52 5.33 6.26
C TYR A 92 -20.13 5.86 5.88
N TRP A 93 -19.37 5.06 5.14
CA TRP A 93 -18.09 5.44 4.55
C TRP A 93 -18.22 5.84 3.07
N SER A 94 -17.49 6.87 2.64
CA SER A 94 -17.55 7.40 1.27
C SER A 94 -16.60 6.68 0.31
N ASP A 95 -15.69 5.83 0.80
CA ASP A 95 -14.66 5.16 0.00
C ASP A 95 -15.23 4.31 -1.13
N MET A 96 -16.43 3.74 -0.93
CA MET A 96 -17.18 3.08 -1.98
C MET A 96 -17.43 4.00 -3.17
N ALA A 97 -18.04 5.16 -2.90
CA ALA A 97 -18.35 6.16 -3.92
C ALA A 97 -17.06 6.75 -4.53
N ALA A 98 -16.04 6.95 -3.69
CA ALA A 98 -14.72 7.41 -4.11
C ALA A 98 -14.06 6.39 -5.06
N TRP A 99 -14.17 5.10 -4.80
CA TRP A 99 -13.65 4.05 -5.69
C TRP A 99 -14.25 4.16 -7.09
N HIS A 100 -15.57 4.33 -7.18
CA HIS A 100 -16.25 4.52 -8.47
C HIS A 100 -15.82 5.81 -9.16
N ALA A 101 -15.71 6.91 -8.42
CA ALA A 101 -15.42 8.23 -8.97
C ALA A 101 -13.97 8.39 -9.44
N TYR A 102 -13.01 7.96 -8.60
CA TYR A 102 -11.59 8.24 -8.77
C TYR A 102 -10.79 7.09 -9.39
N TYR A 103 -11.31 5.87 -9.39
CA TYR A 103 -10.56 4.71 -9.91
C TYR A 103 -11.29 4.02 -11.06
N LEU A 104 -12.54 3.60 -10.85
CA LEU A 104 -13.28 2.86 -11.89
C LEU A 104 -13.50 3.69 -13.15
N ARG A 105 -14.11 4.87 -13.03
CA ARG A 105 -14.46 5.69 -14.21
C ARG A 105 -13.20 6.12 -15.00
N PRO A 106 -12.12 6.61 -14.36
CA PRO A 106 -10.87 6.88 -15.08
C PRO A 106 -10.29 5.66 -15.77
N PHE A 107 -10.25 4.49 -15.10
CA PHE A 107 -9.81 3.24 -15.72
C PHE A 107 -10.63 2.92 -16.99
N LEU A 108 -11.96 2.97 -16.90
CA LEU A 108 -12.85 2.68 -18.04
C LEU A 108 -12.67 3.66 -19.21
N ALA A 109 -12.37 4.92 -18.93
CA ALA A 109 -12.04 5.92 -19.94
C ALA A 109 -10.70 5.60 -20.62
N ALA A 110 -9.68 5.23 -19.84
CA ALA A 110 -8.33 4.92 -20.31
C ALA A 110 -8.20 3.59 -21.06
N THR A 111 -9.18 2.67 -20.95
CA THR A 111 -9.14 1.37 -21.68
C THR A 111 -8.95 1.49 -23.18
N ALA A 112 -9.36 2.61 -23.76
CA ALA A 112 -9.11 2.97 -25.14
C ALA A 112 -7.63 2.89 -25.55
N ASP A 113 -6.77 3.38 -24.67
CA ASP A 113 -5.35 3.64 -24.94
C ASP A 113 -4.48 2.43 -24.61
N MET A 114 -5.08 1.36 -24.07
CA MET A 114 -4.40 0.11 -23.71
C MET A 114 -4.31 -0.88 -24.88
N SER A 115 -4.63 -0.44 -26.10
CA SER A 115 -4.61 -1.29 -27.31
C SER A 115 -5.47 -2.56 -27.21
N THR A 116 -6.51 -2.54 -26.38
CA THR A 116 -7.40 -3.68 -26.17
C THR A 116 -8.64 -3.68 -27.07
N ARG A 117 -9.00 -2.53 -27.66
CA ARG A 117 -10.21 -2.35 -28.49
C ARG A 117 -10.30 -3.30 -29.68
N SER A 118 -9.16 -3.76 -30.21
CA SER A 118 -9.12 -4.64 -31.40
C SER A 118 -9.00 -6.12 -31.05
N CYS A 119 -9.01 -6.47 -29.76
CA CYS A 119 -8.88 -7.84 -29.29
C CYS A 119 -10.25 -8.51 -29.16
N SER A 120 -10.32 -9.81 -29.49
CA SER A 120 -11.51 -10.64 -29.34
C SER A 120 -11.22 -11.89 -28.51
N ALA A 121 -12.24 -12.70 -28.24
CA ALA A 121 -12.08 -13.99 -27.56
C ALA A 121 -11.10 -14.94 -28.28
N HIS A 122 -10.99 -14.82 -29.59
CA HIS A 122 -10.23 -15.75 -30.43
C HIS A 122 -8.94 -15.11 -31.01
N GLN A 123 -8.81 -13.79 -30.96
CA GLN A 123 -7.66 -13.09 -31.54
C GLN A 123 -7.18 -11.96 -30.61
N CYS A 124 -5.98 -12.13 -30.08
CA CYS A 124 -5.25 -11.06 -29.39
C CYS A 124 -4.38 -10.35 -30.42
N LYS A 125 -4.46 -9.02 -30.47
CA LYS A 125 -3.66 -8.17 -31.37
C LYS A 125 -2.62 -7.35 -30.60
N LEU A 126 -2.21 -7.84 -29.42
CA LEU A 126 -1.19 -7.16 -28.64
C LEU A 126 0.09 -7.05 -29.47
N ILE A 127 0.56 -5.82 -29.62
CA ILE A 127 1.91 -5.52 -30.09
C ILE A 127 2.70 -5.22 -28.82
N VAL A 128 3.67 -6.08 -28.50
CA VAL A 128 4.65 -5.78 -27.46
C VAL A 128 5.56 -4.73 -28.08
N PHE A 129 5.53 -3.51 -27.56
CA PHE A 129 6.46 -2.48 -28.00
C PHE A 129 7.87 -2.90 -27.58
N ASP A 130 8.79 -2.86 -28.52
CA ASP A 130 10.21 -3.09 -28.26
C ASP A 130 10.74 -1.96 -27.37
N GLU A 131 11.47 -2.32 -26.31
CA GLU A 131 12.09 -1.35 -25.41
C GLU A 131 13.00 -0.45 -26.24
N GLN A 132 12.64 0.83 -26.35
CA GLN A 132 13.54 1.79 -26.98
C GLN A 132 14.73 1.99 -26.04
N PRO A 133 15.98 1.82 -26.52
CA PRO A 133 17.13 2.03 -25.66
C PRO A 133 17.13 3.48 -25.16
N LEU A 134 17.50 3.65 -23.89
CA LEU A 134 17.70 4.98 -23.34
C LEU A 134 18.77 5.73 -24.16
N PRO A 135 18.67 7.07 -24.28
CA PRO A 135 19.69 7.86 -24.95
C PRO A 135 21.08 7.61 -24.34
N ALA A 136 22.10 7.51 -25.20
CA ALA A 136 23.46 7.16 -24.77
C ALA A 136 24.09 8.23 -23.86
N ASP A 137 23.62 9.47 -23.93
CA ASP A 137 24.05 10.63 -23.15
C ASP A 137 23.37 10.76 -21.79
N LEU A 138 22.44 9.84 -21.44
CA LEU A 138 21.72 9.89 -20.18
C LEU A 138 22.65 9.93 -18.96
N GLY A 139 23.75 9.17 -18.97
CA GLY A 139 24.73 9.17 -17.88
C GLY A 139 25.39 10.54 -17.69
N GLU A 140 25.87 11.13 -18.78
CA GLU A 140 26.49 12.47 -18.74
C GLU A 140 25.49 13.54 -18.29
N TRP A 141 24.24 13.44 -18.73
CA TRP A 141 23.18 14.35 -18.30
C TRP A 141 22.93 14.24 -16.78
N ILE A 142 22.84 13.01 -16.25
CA ILE A 142 22.66 12.76 -14.81
C ILE A 142 23.86 13.31 -14.02
N ASP A 143 25.09 13.03 -14.46
CA ASP A 143 26.30 13.49 -13.77
C ASP A 143 26.35 15.03 -13.68
N ASN A 144 26.00 15.71 -14.77
CA ASN A 144 25.92 17.17 -14.81
C ASN A 144 24.81 17.72 -13.89
N ASP A 145 23.64 17.08 -13.86
CA ASP A 145 22.54 17.45 -12.96
C ASP A 145 22.95 17.27 -11.49
N LEU A 146 23.59 16.15 -11.15
CA LEU A 146 24.09 15.88 -9.80
C LEU A 146 25.19 16.87 -9.39
N ALA A 147 26.14 17.16 -10.28
CA ALA A 147 27.21 18.13 -10.02
C ALA A 147 26.68 19.56 -9.81
N ALA A 148 25.52 19.90 -10.40
CA ALA A 148 24.88 21.20 -10.22
C ALA A 148 24.04 21.30 -8.92
N ARG A 149 23.73 20.17 -8.26
CA ARG A 149 22.94 20.16 -7.03
C ARG A 149 23.82 20.53 -5.83
N ARG A 150 23.25 21.32 -4.92
CA ARG A 150 23.88 21.62 -3.63
C ARG A 150 23.85 20.38 -2.75
N GLU A 151 25.00 20.03 -2.15
CA GLU A 151 25.03 18.99 -1.11
C GLU A 151 24.09 19.36 0.04
N PRO A 152 23.44 18.37 0.68
CA PRO A 152 22.66 18.63 1.88
C PRO A 152 23.57 19.32 2.90
N THR A 153 23.13 20.45 3.44
CA THR A 153 23.74 20.96 4.67
C THR A 153 23.62 19.84 5.70
N PRO A 154 24.72 19.39 6.34
CA PRO A 154 24.61 18.42 7.41
C PRO A 154 23.59 18.97 8.42
N GLU A 155 22.52 18.21 8.65
CA GLU A 155 21.62 18.53 9.76
C GLU A 155 22.50 18.59 11.01
N PRO A 156 22.38 19.66 11.83
CA PRO A 156 23.06 19.66 13.11
C PRO A 156 22.67 18.37 13.82
N GLU A 157 23.67 17.59 14.24
CA GLU A 157 23.41 16.41 15.06
C GLU A 157 22.45 16.86 16.18
N PRO A 158 21.37 16.11 16.43
CA PRO A 158 20.48 16.43 17.54
C PRO A 158 21.38 16.60 18.77
N ASP A 159 21.35 17.81 19.33
CA ASP A 159 22.05 18.11 20.59
C ASP A 159 21.75 16.94 21.53
N PRO A 160 22.74 16.31 22.18
CA PRO A 160 22.46 15.34 23.23
C PRO A 160 21.73 16.09 24.34
N GLY A 161 20.40 16.17 24.17
CA GLY A 161 19.49 16.68 25.16
C GLY A 161 19.75 15.92 26.45
N PRO A 162 19.51 16.56 27.60
CA PRO A 162 19.85 15.98 28.89
C PRO A 162 19.32 14.55 28.94
N GLU A 163 20.20 13.59 29.24
CA GLU A 163 19.89 12.17 29.39
C GLU A 163 18.59 12.05 30.18
N SER A 164 17.48 11.77 29.47
CA SER A 164 16.21 11.51 30.12
C SER A 164 16.31 10.12 30.70
N THR A 165 16.70 10.03 31.96
CA THR A 165 16.62 8.80 32.78
C THR A 165 15.17 8.39 33.11
N GLY A 166 14.18 8.86 32.35
CA GLY A 166 12.82 8.34 32.39
C GLY A 166 12.65 7.31 31.28
N ALA A 167 12.41 6.06 31.63
CA ALA A 167 12.00 5.03 30.67
C ALA A 167 10.76 5.51 29.91
N ALA A 168 10.95 5.99 28.68
CA ALA A 168 9.85 6.29 27.77
C ALA A 168 9.23 4.94 27.38
N GLU A 169 7.96 4.73 27.71
CA GLU A 169 7.23 3.53 27.30
C GLU A 169 7.22 3.44 25.76
N PRO A 170 7.42 2.24 25.18
CA PRO A 170 7.66 2.12 23.74
C PRO A 170 6.39 2.44 22.95
N ALA A 171 6.45 3.45 22.08
CA ALA A 171 5.40 3.74 21.11
C ALA A 171 5.36 2.65 20.02
N ILE A 172 4.17 2.18 19.65
CA ILE A 172 3.97 1.06 18.70
C ILE A 172 3.55 1.60 17.33
N ALA A 173 4.25 1.22 16.24
CA ALA A 173 3.86 1.67 14.90
C ALA A 173 2.52 1.04 14.44
N PRO A 174 1.75 1.70 13.55
CA PRO A 174 0.45 1.16 13.12
C PRO A 174 0.51 -0.24 12.53
N SER A 175 1.49 -0.54 11.68
CA SER A 175 1.69 -1.89 11.13
C SER A 175 1.90 -2.94 12.22
N GLN A 176 2.70 -2.62 13.23
CA GLN A 176 2.96 -3.53 14.35
C GLN A 176 1.71 -3.77 15.20
N MET A 177 0.90 -2.73 15.46
CA MET A 177 -0.37 -2.90 16.17
C MET A 177 -1.34 -3.80 15.38
N TYR A 178 -1.42 -3.63 14.05
CA TYR A 178 -2.23 -4.50 13.21
C TYR A 178 -1.73 -5.96 13.18
N ASP A 179 -0.41 -6.17 13.16
CA ASP A 179 0.19 -7.52 13.25
C ASP A 179 -0.14 -8.18 14.61
N LEU A 180 -0.16 -7.42 15.71
CA LEU A 180 -0.55 -7.90 17.03
C LEU A 180 -2.02 -8.31 17.09
N VAL A 181 -2.91 -7.56 16.44
CA VAL A 181 -4.32 -7.92 16.32
C VAL A 181 -4.50 -9.18 15.48
N ALA A 182 -3.81 -9.27 14.34
CA ALA A 182 -3.85 -10.45 13.49
C ALA A 182 -3.30 -11.71 14.19
N ALA A 183 -2.32 -11.53 15.09
CA ALA A 183 -1.77 -12.59 15.93
C ALA A 183 -2.63 -12.91 17.17
N GLY A 184 -3.74 -12.20 17.39
CA GLY A 184 -4.61 -12.36 18.57
C GLY A 184 -3.99 -11.89 19.89
N LYS A 185 -2.90 -11.11 19.82
CA LYS A 185 -2.20 -10.54 20.99
C LYS A 185 -2.77 -9.19 21.43
N ALA A 186 -3.39 -8.45 20.50
CA ALA A 186 -4.15 -7.24 20.78
C ALA A 186 -5.59 -7.42 20.33
N ARG A 187 -6.52 -6.69 20.95
CA ARG A 187 -7.93 -6.59 20.52
C ARG A 187 -8.29 -5.15 20.21
N THR A 188 -9.15 -4.95 19.22
CA THR A 188 -9.81 -3.66 19.00
C THR A 188 -10.84 -3.41 20.10
N ALA A 189 -11.01 -2.17 20.52
CA ALA A 189 -12.08 -1.79 21.45
C ALA A 189 -13.46 -2.14 20.89
N ASP A 190 -14.33 -2.62 21.76
CA ASP A 190 -15.75 -2.88 21.49
C ASP A 190 -16.60 -1.69 21.94
N VAL A 191 -16.98 -0.86 20.96
CA VAL A 191 -17.77 0.35 21.21
C VAL A 191 -19.17 0.01 21.73
N ASP A 192 -19.73 -1.13 21.33
CA ASP A 192 -21.06 -1.58 21.80
C ASP A 192 -21.00 -2.02 23.28
N ALA A 193 -19.81 -2.38 23.77
CA ALA A 193 -19.53 -2.66 25.18
C ALA A 193 -19.16 -1.39 25.99
N GLY A 194 -19.16 -0.21 25.37
CA GLY A 194 -18.80 1.07 26.01
C GLY A 194 -17.31 1.35 26.11
N GLU A 195 -16.48 0.65 25.32
CA GLU A 195 -15.04 0.87 25.26
C GLU A 195 -14.67 2.00 24.28
N PRO A 196 -13.51 2.68 24.45
CA PRO A 196 -13.15 3.85 23.67
C PRO A 196 -12.90 3.54 22.18
N GLU A 197 -13.61 4.23 21.28
CA GLU A 197 -13.51 4.01 19.82
C GLU A 197 -12.10 4.29 19.29
N GLY A 198 -11.59 3.40 18.44
CA GLY A 198 -10.27 3.53 17.80
C GLY A 198 -9.09 3.13 18.69
N TRP A 199 -9.36 2.61 19.89
CA TRP A 199 -8.35 2.14 20.83
C TRP A 199 -8.10 0.64 20.69
N PHE A 200 -6.91 0.21 21.11
CA PHE A 200 -6.48 -1.18 21.12
C PHE A 200 -6.15 -1.60 22.54
N ASN A 201 -6.62 -2.77 22.96
CA ASN A 201 -6.23 -3.37 24.21
C ASN A 201 -5.14 -4.42 23.95
N LEU A 202 -3.95 -4.16 24.49
CA LEU A 202 -2.79 -5.05 24.44
C LEU A 202 -2.44 -5.39 25.89
N ASP A 203 -2.51 -6.67 26.23
CA ASP A 203 -2.23 -7.19 27.58
C ASP A 203 -3.02 -6.49 28.70
N GLY A 204 -4.28 -6.13 28.44
CA GLY A 204 -5.14 -5.45 29.40
C GLY A 204 -4.95 -3.93 29.48
N ARG A 205 -3.95 -3.38 28.79
CA ARG A 205 -3.72 -1.93 28.71
C ARG A 205 -4.27 -1.35 27.42
N TRP A 206 -4.83 -0.16 27.51
CA TRP A 206 -5.36 0.56 26.39
C TRP A 206 -4.31 1.41 25.67
N TRP A 207 -4.40 1.45 24.33
CA TRP A 207 -3.49 2.16 23.44
C TRP A 207 -4.29 2.96 22.41
N SER A 208 -3.90 4.20 22.16
CA SER A 208 -4.54 5.09 21.20
C SER A 208 -3.52 5.67 20.23
N LEU A 209 -3.97 6.03 19.02
CA LEU A 209 -3.10 6.62 18.01
C LEU A 209 -2.86 8.09 18.34
N ASP A 210 -1.61 8.44 18.61
CA ASP A 210 -1.15 9.82 18.63
C ASP A 210 -1.10 10.33 17.18
N THR A 211 -1.88 11.36 16.89
CA THR A 211 -2.00 11.92 15.53
C THR A 211 -0.80 12.75 15.11
N ASP A 212 -0.02 13.27 16.07
CA ASP A 212 1.16 14.09 15.79
C ASP A 212 2.37 13.21 15.47
N THR A 213 2.53 12.12 16.21
CA THR A 213 3.64 11.16 16.00
C THR A 213 3.28 9.99 15.09
N THR A 214 1.99 9.77 14.81
CA THR A 214 1.45 8.63 14.06
C THR A 214 1.77 7.26 14.69
N MET A 215 2.01 7.23 16.00
CA MET A 215 2.34 6.03 16.76
C MET A 215 1.25 5.74 17.80
N PHE A 216 1.06 4.47 18.15
CA PHE A 216 0.20 4.08 19.27
C PHE A 216 0.94 4.32 20.59
N VAL A 217 0.30 5.07 21.48
CA VAL A 217 0.79 5.36 22.82
C VAL A 217 -0.16 4.76 23.87
N PRO A 218 0.35 4.28 25.00
CA PRO A 218 -0.49 3.69 26.02
C PRO A 218 -1.26 4.77 26.79
N GLU A 219 -2.44 4.41 27.30
CA GLU A 219 -3.18 5.23 28.25
C GLU A 219 -2.28 5.53 29.45
N SER A 220 -2.06 6.82 29.71
CA SER A 220 -1.31 7.29 30.87
C SER A 220 -2.15 7.05 32.12
N SER A 221 -1.65 6.25 33.05
CA SER A 221 -2.34 5.98 34.31
C SER A 221 -2.51 7.29 35.09
N ALA A 222 -3.77 7.73 35.27
CA ALA A 222 -4.15 8.73 36.24
C ALA A 222 -4.35 8.09 37.62
#